data_AF-A0A2V8BY26-F1
#
_entry.id   AF-A0A2V8BY26-F1
#
_cell.length_a   1.000
_cell.length_b   1.000
_cell.length_c   1.000
_cell.angle_alpha   90.00
_cell.angle_beta   90.00
_cell.angle_gamma   90.00
#
_symmetry.space_group_name_H-M   'P 1'
#
loop_
_entity.id
_entity.type
_entity.pdbx_description
1 polymer ?
#
loop_
_entity_poly.entity_id
_entity_poly.type
_entity_poly.pdbx_seq_one_letter_code
_entity_poly.pdbx_strand_id
1 'polypeptide(L)'
;MARLPTPVSQVNEAIPEQLSRIVGKLLAKAAEDRYQSAFGLKQDVDRCLSEWAAKRTISTFDLAQQDVPDRFFISQKLYGRDREVADLLRAFDETCEGRTGLMLVSGYSGIGKTSLIHELYKPIVRQRGYFIAGKFDQVVRNIPYGALTQALRSLVWQLLTESENRLSLWRTRLSGALGTNGGVLAEVIPEIELIIGEQAPPPPLDPTEARNRFGYVF
;
A
#
# COMPACT_ATOMS: atom_id res chain seq x y z
N MET A 1 9.55 -10.58 8.83
CA MET A 1 9.80 -11.20 7.50
C MET A 1 8.75 -12.28 7.27
N ALA A 2 8.17 -12.38 6.06
CA ALA A 2 7.26 -13.49 5.76
C ALA A 2 8.08 -14.78 5.68
N ARG A 3 7.82 -15.75 6.56
CA ARG A 3 8.43 -17.08 6.47
C ARG A 3 8.04 -17.70 5.14
N LEU A 4 9.02 -18.16 4.37
CA LEU A 4 8.78 -19.05 3.24
C LEU A 4 8.07 -20.31 3.77
N PRO A 5 6.99 -20.78 3.13
CA PRO A 5 6.34 -22.00 3.54
C PRO A 5 7.35 -23.15 3.47
N THR A 6 7.29 -24.05 4.46
CA THR A 6 8.10 -25.27 4.45
C THR A 6 7.82 -26.04 3.16
N PRO A 7 8.85 -26.41 2.37
CA PRO A 7 8.67 -27.19 1.15
C PRO A 7 7.89 -28.47 1.45
N VAL A 8 6.92 -28.82 0.60
CA VAL A 8 6.09 -30.01 0.83
C VAL A 8 6.89 -31.30 0.77
N SER A 9 8.00 -31.33 0.04
CA SER A 9 8.98 -32.43 0.05
C SER A 9 9.64 -32.65 1.42
N GLN A 10 9.73 -31.62 2.28
CA GLN A 10 10.23 -31.75 3.65
C GLN A 10 9.13 -32.20 4.64
N VAL A 11 7.86 -32.02 4.28
CA VAL A 11 6.73 -32.52 5.08
C VAL A 11 6.42 -33.98 4.73
N ASN A 12 6.60 -34.35 3.47
CA ASN A 12 6.43 -35.71 2.97
C ASN A 12 7.49 -36.00 1.89
N GLU A 13 8.50 -36.79 2.26
CA GLU A 13 9.62 -37.18 1.38
C GLU A 13 9.17 -38.01 0.16
N ALA A 14 7.98 -38.60 0.20
CA ALA A 14 7.42 -39.31 -0.95
C ALA A 14 6.99 -38.36 -2.09
N ILE A 15 6.92 -37.04 -1.84
CA ILE A 15 6.59 -36.05 -2.86
C ILE A 15 7.87 -35.67 -3.62
N PRO A 16 7.92 -35.90 -4.95
CA PRO A 16 9.04 -35.46 -5.78
C PRO A 16 9.32 -33.96 -5.66
N GLU A 17 10.60 -33.61 -5.58
CA GLU A 17 11.06 -32.23 -5.38
C GLU A 17 10.49 -31.25 -6.41
N GLN A 18 10.32 -31.69 -7.66
CA GLN A 18 9.76 -30.84 -8.71
C GLN A 18 8.29 -30.43 -8.43
N LEU A 19 7.47 -31.33 -7.87
CA LEU A 19 6.11 -30.99 -7.43
C LEU A 19 6.15 -30.05 -6.23
N SER A 20 7.13 -30.21 -5.34
CA SER A 20 7.36 -29.29 -4.23
C SER A 20 7.65 -27.87 -4.72
N ARG A 21 8.48 -27.72 -5.76
CA ARG A 21 8.76 -26.43 -6.40
C ARG A 21 7.51 -25.81 -7.04
N ILE A 22 6.66 -26.61 -7.70
CA ILE A 22 5.38 -26.14 -8.27
C ILE A 22 4.48 -25.56 -7.16
N VAL A 23 4.32 -26.29 -6.05
CA VAL A 23 3.54 -25.82 -4.90
C VAL A 23 4.16 -24.56 -4.30
N GLY A 24 5.49 -24.53 -4.15
CA GLY A 24 6.22 -23.35 -3.67
C GLY A 24 5.96 -22.11 -4.54
N LYS A 25 5.96 -22.27 -5.87
CA LYS A 25 5.62 -21.20 -6.81
C LYS A 25 4.18 -20.73 -6.64
N LEU A 26 3.21 -21.64 -6.48
CA LEU A 26 1.81 -21.28 -6.22
C LEU A 26 1.58 -20.56 -4.89
N LEU A 27 2.39 -20.86 -3.88
CA LEU A 27 2.33 -20.26 -2.55
C LEU A 27 3.18 -18.98 -2.40
N ALA A 28 3.82 -18.52 -3.47
CA ALA A 28 4.63 -17.31 -3.43
C ALA A 28 3.79 -16.09 -3.00
N LYS A 29 4.37 -15.26 -2.12
CA LYS A 29 3.65 -14.12 -1.52
C LYS A 29 3.37 -13.01 -2.53
N ALA A 30 4.31 -12.73 -3.43
CA ALA A 30 4.09 -11.79 -4.51
C ALA A 30 3.29 -12.47 -5.63
N ALA A 31 2.34 -11.75 -6.23
CA ALA A 31 1.54 -12.29 -7.32
C ALA A 31 2.38 -12.53 -8.58
N GLU A 32 3.38 -11.67 -8.85
CA GLU A 32 4.30 -11.82 -9.97
C GLU A 32 5.19 -13.09 -9.89
N ASP A 33 5.46 -13.58 -8.67
CA ASP A 33 6.29 -14.78 -8.49
C ASP A 33 5.48 -16.08 -8.68
N ARG A 34 4.15 -16.00 -8.64
CA ARG A 34 3.23 -17.14 -8.87
C ARG A 34 3.09 -17.46 -10.35
N TYR A 35 2.40 -18.55 -10.68
CA TYR A 35 1.97 -18.80 -12.05
C TYR A 35 1.01 -17.69 -12.51
N GLN A 36 1.24 -17.15 -13.70
CA GLN A 36 0.47 -16.05 -14.29
C GLN A 36 -0.75 -16.54 -15.08
N SER A 37 -0.80 -17.83 -15.40
CA SER A 37 -1.90 -18.50 -16.08
C SER A 37 -2.16 -19.90 -15.54
N ALA A 38 -3.41 -20.36 -15.67
CA ALA A 38 -3.72 -21.77 -15.42
C ALA A 38 -3.07 -22.69 -16.49
N PHE A 39 -2.82 -22.16 -17.68
CA PHE A 39 -2.17 -22.88 -18.78
C PHE A 39 -0.72 -23.24 -18.46
N GLY A 40 0.07 -22.29 -17.96
CA GLY A 40 1.46 -22.52 -17.56
C GLY A 40 1.58 -23.56 -16.44
N LEU A 41 0.69 -23.49 -15.43
CA LEU A 41 0.62 -24.50 -14.38
C LEU A 41 0.27 -25.89 -14.96
N LYS A 42 -0.75 -25.96 -15.82
CA LYS A 42 -1.18 -27.22 -16.45
C LYS A 42 -0.04 -27.87 -17.21
N GLN A 43 0.73 -27.10 -17.96
CA GLN A 43 1.83 -27.63 -18.76
C GLN A 43 2.94 -28.27 -17.90
N ASP A 44 3.32 -27.61 -16.80
CA ASP A 44 4.31 -28.14 -15.87
C ASP A 44 3.80 -29.40 -15.14
N VAL A 45 2.52 -29.43 -14.76
CA VAL A 45 1.87 -30.59 -14.14
C VAL A 45 1.74 -31.75 -15.12
N ASP A 46 1.36 -31.50 -16.37
CA ASP A 46 1.24 -32.53 -17.42
C ASP A 46 2.60 -33.17 -17.73
N ARG A 47 3.67 -32.37 -17.74
CA ARG A 47 5.04 -32.89 -17.88
C ARG A 47 5.39 -33.82 -16.72
N CYS A 48 5.12 -33.40 -15.48
CA CYS A 48 5.32 -34.22 -14.29
C CYS A 48 4.53 -35.53 -14.37
N LEU A 49 3.27 -35.47 -14.78
CA LEU A 49 2.39 -36.63 -14.91
C LEU A 49 2.89 -37.60 -15.98
N SER A 50 3.32 -37.10 -17.14
CA SER A 50 3.86 -37.89 -18.24
C SER A 50 5.16 -38.60 -17.84
N GLU A 51 6.10 -37.90 -17.21
CA GLU A 51 7.36 -38.49 -16.74
C GLU A 51 7.10 -39.55 -15.65
N TRP A 52 6.18 -39.27 -14.73
CA TRP A 52 5.80 -40.24 -13.69
C TRP A 52 5.15 -41.50 -14.29
N ALA A 53 4.25 -41.35 -15.25
CA ALA A 53 3.60 -42.47 -15.91
C ALA A 53 4.60 -43.37 -16.66
N ALA A 54 5.60 -42.76 -17.31
CA ALA A 54 6.57 -43.48 -18.12
C ALA A 54 7.71 -44.11 -17.30
N LYS A 55 8.24 -43.40 -16.31
CA LYS A 55 9.52 -43.74 -15.65
C LYS A 55 9.41 -43.91 -14.14
N ARG A 56 8.26 -43.59 -13.53
CA ARG A 56 8.07 -43.49 -12.07
C ARG A 56 9.07 -42.55 -11.39
N THR A 57 9.59 -41.59 -12.14
CA THR A 57 10.54 -40.58 -11.68
C THR A 57 10.24 -39.27 -12.40
N ILE A 58 10.32 -38.15 -11.69
CA ILE A 58 10.13 -36.80 -12.25
C ILE A 58 11.47 -36.08 -12.21
N SER A 59 11.94 -35.64 -13.37
CA SER A 59 13.17 -34.85 -13.49
C SER A 59 12.95 -33.40 -13.05
N THR A 60 14.04 -32.74 -12.62
CA THR A 60 14.00 -31.30 -12.32
C THR A 60 14.05 -30.50 -13.61
N PHE A 61 13.18 -29.51 -13.74
CA PHE A 61 13.16 -28.56 -14.87
C PHE A 61 12.81 -27.16 -14.41
N ASP A 62 12.99 -26.16 -15.28
CA ASP A 62 12.57 -24.79 -14.99
C ASP A 62 11.05 -24.66 -15.15
N LEU A 63 10.40 -24.16 -14.10
CA LEU A 63 8.96 -23.97 -14.06
C LEU A 63 8.54 -22.76 -14.89
N ALA A 64 7.28 -22.78 -15.36
CA ALA A 64 6.61 -21.67 -16.01
C ALA A 64 7.25 -21.20 -17.33
N GLN A 65 7.89 -22.11 -18.07
CA GLN A 65 8.48 -21.79 -19.38
C GLN A 65 7.43 -21.44 -20.45
N GLN A 66 6.21 -21.98 -20.35
CA GLN A 66 5.08 -21.58 -21.21
C GLN A 66 3.97 -20.85 -20.44
N ASP A 67 4.34 -20.22 -19.32
CA ASP A 67 3.41 -19.42 -18.54
C ASP A 67 3.24 -18.03 -19.15
N VAL A 68 2.40 -17.96 -20.17
CA VAL A 68 2.02 -16.69 -20.80
C VAL A 68 0.93 -16.06 -19.94
N PRO A 69 1.07 -14.80 -19.49
CA PRO A 69 0.05 -14.16 -18.68
C PRO A 69 -1.30 -14.09 -19.41
N ASP A 70 -2.35 -14.66 -18.83
CA ASP A 70 -3.73 -14.58 -19.37
C ASP A 70 -4.27 -13.13 -19.30
N ARG A 71 -3.62 -12.28 -18.50
CA ARG A 71 -3.90 -10.85 -18.36
C ARG A 71 -2.60 -10.07 -18.37
N PHE A 72 -2.62 -8.89 -19.00
CA PHE A 72 -1.52 -7.94 -18.93
C PHE A 72 -1.34 -7.47 -17.47
N PHE A 73 -0.30 -7.96 -16.80
CA PHE A 73 0.06 -7.58 -15.43
C PHE A 73 1.33 -6.73 -15.47
N ILE A 74 1.21 -5.47 -15.06
CA ILE A 74 2.38 -4.59 -14.90
C ILE A 74 3.01 -4.92 -13.55
N SER A 75 4.20 -5.51 -13.58
CA SER A 75 5.04 -5.72 -12.40
C SER A 75 5.16 -4.42 -11.61
N GLN A 76 4.82 -4.45 -10.32
CA GLN A 76 5.01 -3.28 -9.43
C GLN A 76 6.48 -3.12 -8.98
N LYS A 77 7.35 -4.08 -9.33
CA LYS A 77 8.78 -4.03 -8.98
C LYS A 77 9.46 -2.82 -9.61
N LEU A 78 10.03 -1.98 -8.76
CA LEU A 78 10.90 -0.88 -9.15
C LEU A 78 12.27 -1.42 -9.56
N TYR A 79 12.68 -1.23 -10.82
CA TYR A 79 14.00 -1.66 -11.30
C TYR A 79 14.99 -0.49 -11.29
N GLY A 80 16.23 -0.75 -10.88
CA GLY A 80 17.33 0.22 -10.95
C GLY A 80 17.22 1.39 -9.98
N ARG A 81 16.43 1.24 -8.91
CA ARG A 81 16.15 2.27 -7.90
C ARG A 81 16.52 1.81 -6.49
N ASP A 82 17.37 0.80 -6.38
CA ASP A 82 17.69 0.17 -5.09
C ASP A 82 18.26 1.17 -4.09
N ARG A 83 19.03 2.16 -4.57
CA ARG A 83 19.58 3.23 -3.73
C ARG A 83 18.49 4.15 -3.19
N GLU A 84 17.62 4.67 -4.06
CA GLU A 84 16.54 5.57 -3.66
C GLU A 84 15.53 4.87 -2.75
N VAL A 85 15.25 3.59 -3.00
CA VAL A 85 14.42 2.76 -2.11
C VAL A 85 15.08 2.61 -0.75
N ALA A 86 16.38 2.33 -0.69
CA ALA A 86 17.11 2.21 0.57
C ALA A 86 17.12 3.52 1.37
N ASP A 87 17.28 4.67 0.70
CA ASP A 87 17.24 5.98 1.35
C ASP A 87 15.83 6.32 1.87
N LEU A 88 14.80 6.00 1.08
CA LEU A 88 13.39 6.17 1.46
C LEU A 88 13.03 5.32 2.69
N LEU A 89 13.44 4.05 2.71
CA LEU A 89 13.19 3.15 3.82
C LEU A 89 13.96 3.57 5.09
N ARG A 90 15.22 4.01 4.94
CA ARG A 90 16.01 4.51 6.07
C ARG A 90 15.35 5.73 6.72
N ALA A 91 14.91 6.69 5.92
CA ALA A 91 14.20 7.86 6.43
C ALA A 91 12.89 7.46 7.15
N PHE A 92 12.17 6.46 6.63
CA PHE A 92 10.99 5.94 7.30
C PHE A 92 11.32 5.28 8.66
N ASP A 93 12.35 4.44 8.71
CA ASP A 93 12.77 3.79 9.96
C ASP A 93 13.15 4.81 11.03
N GLU A 94 13.86 5.89 10.67
CA GLU A 94 14.18 7.00 11.59
C GLU A 94 12.93 7.72 12.13
N THR A 95 11.86 7.83 11.33
CA THR A 95 10.60 8.42 11.79
C THR A 95 9.83 7.51 12.73
N CYS A 96 9.99 6.19 12.61
CA CYS A 96 9.42 5.22 13.55
C CYS A 96 10.05 5.34 14.96
N GLU A 97 11.24 5.93 15.08
CA GLU A 97 11.90 6.24 16.36
C GLU A 97 11.38 7.52 17.03
N GLY A 98 10.34 8.15 16.48
CA GLY A 98 9.71 9.35 17.02
C GLY A 98 10.19 10.67 16.40
N ARG A 99 11.01 10.61 15.34
CA ARG A 99 11.41 11.81 14.57
C ARG A 99 10.35 12.16 13.53
N THR A 100 10.26 13.43 13.17
CA THR A 100 9.49 13.88 12.00
C THR A 100 10.44 14.08 10.82
N GLY A 101 10.06 13.60 9.63
CA GLY A 101 10.87 13.69 8.43
C GLY A 101 10.09 14.30 7.26
N LEU A 102 10.80 15.05 6.42
CA LEU A 102 10.32 15.55 5.13
C LEU A 102 11.28 15.07 4.04
N MET A 103 10.75 14.42 3.01
CA MET A 103 11.53 13.98 1.86
C MET A 103 10.93 14.55 0.57
N LEU A 104 11.80 15.16 -0.25
CA LEU A 104 11.44 15.69 -1.56
C LEU A 104 11.97 14.76 -2.65
N VAL A 105 11.06 14.19 -3.45
CA VAL A 105 11.41 13.37 -4.61
C VAL A 105 11.16 14.14 -5.90
N SER A 106 12.23 14.49 -6.61
CA SER A 106 12.19 15.24 -7.86
C SER A 106 12.53 14.36 -9.07
N GLY A 107 12.17 14.84 -10.27
CA GLY A 107 12.44 14.14 -11.53
C GLY A 107 11.34 14.34 -12.58
N TYR A 108 11.60 13.91 -13.81
CA TYR A 108 10.68 14.06 -14.94
C TYR A 108 9.33 13.38 -14.71
N SER A 109 8.29 13.83 -15.43
CA SER A 109 7.00 13.15 -15.44
C SER A 109 7.17 11.71 -15.96
N GLY A 110 6.44 10.76 -15.38
CA GLY A 110 6.52 9.35 -15.78
C GLY A 110 7.77 8.57 -15.32
N ILE A 111 8.76 9.21 -14.69
CA ILE A 111 10.02 8.55 -14.27
C ILE A 111 9.88 7.57 -13.08
N GLY A 112 8.66 7.30 -12.62
CA GLY A 112 8.38 6.36 -11.53
C GLY A 112 8.43 6.94 -10.11
N LYS A 113 8.32 8.27 -9.93
CA LYS A 113 8.33 8.90 -8.58
C LYS A 113 7.24 8.34 -7.66
N THR A 114 6.00 8.24 -8.16
CA THR A 114 4.89 7.69 -7.39
C THR A 114 5.12 6.22 -7.04
N SER A 115 5.65 5.45 -7.99
CA SER A 115 6.02 4.04 -7.76
C SER A 115 7.11 3.91 -6.70
N LEU A 116 8.10 4.81 -6.67
CA LEU A 116 9.10 4.87 -5.60
C LEU A 116 8.46 5.10 -4.22
N ILE A 117 7.57 6.09 -4.10
CA ILE A 117 6.88 6.37 -2.83
C ILE A 117 6.01 5.18 -2.38
N HIS A 118 5.41 4.44 -3.32
CA HIS A 118 4.59 3.27 -3.00
C HIS A 118 5.38 2.12 -2.36
N GLU A 119 6.71 2.11 -2.42
CA GLU A 119 7.54 1.16 -1.66
C GLU A 119 7.36 1.32 -0.14
N LEU A 120 6.95 2.50 0.34
CA LEU A 120 6.62 2.74 1.75
C LEU A 120 5.29 2.10 2.20
N TYR A 121 4.44 1.65 1.27
CA TYR A 121 3.14 1.11 1.64
C TYR A 121 3.27 -0.13 2.53
N LYS A 122 4.14 -1.07 2.16
CA LYS A 122 4.39 -2.30 2.93
C LYS A 122 4.93 -2.04 4.35
N PRO A 123 5.99 -1.24 4.56
CA PRO A 123 6.50 -0.96 5.90
C PRO A 123 5.52 -0.14 6.75
N ILE A 124 4.78 0.82 6.20
CA ILE A 124 3.75 1.58 6.93
C ILE A 124 2.67 0.65 7.48
N VAL A 125 2.14 -0.25 6.63
CA VAL A 125 1.12 -1.22 7.06
C VAL A 125 1.67 -2.16 8.14
N ARG A 126 2.94 -2.57 8.05
CA ARG A 126 3.58 -3.40 9.09
C ARG A 126 3.65 -2.69 10.44
N GLN A 127 3.89 -1.39 10.44
CA GLN A 127 3.89 -0.56 11.65
C GLN A 127 2.48 -0.14 12.10
N ARG A 128 1.43 -0.65 11.44
CA ARG A 128 0.02 -0.24 11.68
C ARG A 128 -0.18 1.27 11.54
N GLY A 129 0.59 1.90 10.66
CA GLY A 129 0.47 3.30 10.31
C GLY A 129 -0.57 3.53 9.20
N TYR A 130 -0.89 4.79 8.96
CA TYR A 130 -1.78 5.23 7.89
C TYR A 130 -0.98 5.77 6.71
N PHE A 131 -1.37 5.40 5.49
CA PHE A 131 -0.83 5.98 4.27
C PHE A 131 -1.90 6.84 3.61
N ILE A 132 -1.57 8.11 3.38
CA ILE A 132 -2.46 9.07 2.72
C ILE A 132 -1.74 9.78 1.60
N ALA A 133 -2.47 10.11 0.54
CA ALA A 133 -1.92 10.73 -0.64
C ALA A 133 -2.87 11.80 -1.19
N GLY A 134 -2.26 12.89 -1.65
CA GLY A 134 -2.93 14.01 -2.28
C GLY A 134 -2.26 14.35 -3.61
N LYS A 135 -3.04 14.70 -4.62
CA LYS A 135 -2.51 15.03 -5.95
C LYS A 135 -2.80 16.48 -6.32
N PHE A 136 -1.75 17.19 -6.72
CA PHE A 136 -1.86 18.51 -7.35
C PHE A 136 -2.00 18.34 -8.87
N ASP A 137 -3.23 18.11 -9.36
CA ASP A 137 -3.52 18.05 -10.80
C ASP A 137 -4.13 19.35 -11.33
N GLN A 138 -4.36 19.42 -12.66
CA GLN A 138 -4.88 20.62 -13.32
C GLN A 138 -6.28 21.03 -12.84
N VAL A 139 -7.07 20.11 -12.29
CA VAL A 139 -8.42 20.38 -11.75
C VAL A 139 -8.34 20.98 -10.36
N VAL A 140 -7.36 20.56 -9.56
CA VAL A 140 -7.13 21.03 -8.17
C VAL A 140 -6.33 22.35 -8.10
N ARG A 141 -5.76 22.85 -9.21
CA ARG A 141 -4.88 24.05 -9.24
C ARG A 141 -5.48 25.31 -8.59
N ASN A 142 -6.80 25.47 -8.64
CA ASN A 142 -7.48 26.67 -8.12
C ASN A 142 -8.11 26.48 -6.74
N ILE A 143 -7.89 25.32 -6.09
CA ILE A 143 -8.39 25.03 -4.75
C ILE A 143 -7.20 25.04 -3.78
N PRO A 144 -7.08 26.07 -2.92
CA PRO A 144 -6.08 26.10 -1.86
C PRO A 144 -6.14 24.79 -1.06
N TYR A 145 -4.98 24.19 -0.81
CA TYR A 145 -4.84 22.95 -0.02
C TYR A 145 -5.56 21.72 -0.57
N GLY A 146 -6.11 21.73 -1.79
CA GLY A 146 -6.97 20.63 -2.28
C GLY A 146 -6.31 19.24 -2.24
N ALA A 147 -5.01 19.15 -2.51
CA ALA A 147 -4.27 17.89 -2.37
C ALA A 147 -4.16 17.44 -0.91
N LEU A 148 -3.93 18.36 0.03
CA LEU A 148 -3.88 18.05 1.46
C LEU A 148 -5.25 17.61 1.97
N THR A 149 -6.32 18.34 1.59
CA THR A 149 -7.71 17.96 1.86
C THR A 149 -8.02 16.56 1.35
N GLN A 150 -7.62 16.23 0.12
CA GLN A 150 -7.79 14.88 -0.44
C GLN A 150 -7.11 13.81 0.42
N ALA A 151 -5.85 14.06 0.83
CA ALA A 151 -5.11 13.13 1.67
C ALA A 151 -5.78 12.93 3.04
N LEU A 152 -6.19 14.03 3.70
CA LEU A 152 -6.83 13.98 5.01
C LEU A 152 -8.24 13.37 4.96
N ARG A 153 -9.02 13.58 3.89
CA ARG A 153 -10.29 12.86 3.69
C ARG A 153 -10.07 11.35 3.63
N SER A 154 -9.01 10.90 2.94
CA SER A 154 -8.65 9.49 2.94
C SER A 154 -8.30 8.99 4.35
N LEU A 155 -7.63 9.80 5.18
CA LEU A 155 -7.38 9.45 6.58
C LEU A 155 -8.68 9.23 7.35
N VAL A 156 -9.63 10.17 7.26
CA VAL A 156 -10.92 10.08 7.96
C VAL A 156 -11.65 8.79 7.61
N TRP A 157 -11.72 8.44 6.33
CA TRP A 157 -12.32 7.18 5.89
C TRP A 157 -11.56 5.95 6.40
N GLN A 158 -10.23 5.97 6.44
CA GLN A 158 -9.45 4.89 7.03
C GLN A 158 -9.75 4.73 8.53
N LEU A 159 -9.84 5.84 9.28
CA LEU A 159 -10.18 5.83 10.70
C LEU A 159 -11.57 5.26 10.96
N LEU A 160 -12.57 5.58 10.13
CA LEU A 160 -13.94 5.05 10.26
C LEU A 160 -14.03 3.52 10.04
N THR A 161 -13.04 2.92 9.39
CA THR A 161 -12.96 1.44 9.20
C THR A 161 -12.25 0.72 10.33
N GLU A 162 -11.72 1.45 11.31
CA GLU A 162 -11.03 0.87 12.47
C GLU A 162 -12.01 0.25 13.47
N SER A 163 -11.49 -0.59 14.36
CA SER A 163 -12.27 -1.08 15.51
C SER A 163 -12.76 0.08 16.38
N GLU A 164 -13.92 -0.08 17.02
CA GLU A 164 -14.51 0.94 17.91
C GLU A 164 -13.53 1.46 18.97
N ASN A 165 -12.69 0.58 19.53
CA ASN A 165 -11.67 0.96 20.51
C ASN A 165 -10.65 1.95 19.95
N ARG A 166 -10.19 1.73 18.71
CA ARG A 166 -9.22 2.63 18.03
C ARG A 166 -9.91 3.90 17.57
N LEU A 167 -11.14 3.81 17.06
CA LEU A 167 -11.93 4.97 16.65
C LEU A 167 -12.21 5.89 17.85
N SER A 168 -12.56 5.35 19.02
CA SER A 168 -12.77 6.10 20.25
C SER A 168 -11.50 6.83 20.73
N LEU A 169 -10.34 6.19 20.63
CA LEU A 169 -9.05 6.83 20.92
C LEU A 169 -8.80 8.01 19.97
N TRP A 170 -9.03 7.83 18.68
CA TRP A 170 -8.88 8.88 17.68
C TRP A 170 -9.88 10.02 17.89
N ARG A 171 -11.15 9.72 18.21
CA ARG A 171 -12.16 10.71 18.59
C ARG A 171 -11.64 11.59 19.72
N THR A 172 -11.16 10.99 20.80
CA THR A 172 -10.62 11.73 21.95
C THR A 172 -9.43 12.61 21.56
N ARG A 173 -8.48 12.07 20.78
CA ARG A 173 -7.29 12.82 20.34
C ARG A 173 -7.64 13.97 19.41
N LEU A 174 -8.50 13.73 18.43
CA LEU A 174 -8.91 14.73 17.45
C LEU A 174 -9.75 15.82 18.10
N SER A 175 -10.76 15.46 18.90
CA SER A 175 -11.55 16.45 19.64
C SER A 175 -10.68 17.29 20.58
N GLY A 176 -9.72 16.69 21.27
CA GLY A 176 -8.79 17.41 22.14
C GLY A 176 -7.82 18.34 21.39
N ALA A 177 -7.30 17.91 20.24
CA ALA A 177 -6.36 18.69 19.44
C ALA A 177 -7.05 19.82 18.64
N LEU A 178 -8.25 19.55 18.11
CA LEU A 178 -9.00 20.53 17.33
C LEU A 178 -9.72 21.54 18.21
N GLY A 179 -10.19 21.13 19.40
CA GLY A 179 -10.91 22.01 20.32
C GLY A 179 -12.04 22.78 19.61
N THR A 180 -12.04 24.11 19.74
CA THR A 180 -13.03 24.99 19.10
C THR A 180 -12.87 25.13 17.59
N ASN A 181 -11.77 24.65 17.02
CA ASN A 181 -11.46 24.78 15.60
C ASN A 181 -12.02 23.62 14.76
N GLY A 182 -12.74 22.66 15.37
CA GLY A 182 -13.34 21.53 14.65
C GLY A 182 -14.22 21.95 13.47
N GLY A 183 -15.00 23.03 13.62
CA GLY A 183 -15.87 23.57 12.56
C GLY A 183 -15.11 24.06 11.33
N VAL A 184 -13.88 24.57 11.50
CA VAL A 184 -13.03 25.00 10.38
C VAL A 184 -12.57 23.80 9.55
N LEU A 185 -12.23 22.69 10.23
CA LEU A 185 -11.85 21.45 9.55
C LEU A 185 -13.06 20.80 8.88
N ALA A 186 -14.23 20.82 9.51
CA ALA A 186 -15.48 20.28 8.98
C ALA A 186 -15.95 20.98 7.70
N GLU A 187 -15.68 22.29 7.53
CA GLU A 187 -15.99 23.03 6.29
C GLU A 187 -15.25 22.44 5.07
N VAL A 188 -14.03 21.93 5.29
CA VAL A 188 -13.16 21.41 4.22
C VAL A 188 -13.23 19.88 4.14
N ILE A 189 -13.46 19.20 5.26
CA ILE A 189 -13.54 17.75 5.42
C ILE A 189 -14.80 17.43 6.25
N PRO A 190 -16.00 17.47 5.64
CA PRO A 190 -17.24 17.26 6.37
C PRO A 190 -17.31 15.90 7.08
N GLU A 191 -16.65 14.88 6.52
CA GLU A 191 -16.65 13.53 7.08
C GLU A 191 -15.98 13.45 8.45
N ILE A 192 -15.20 14.46 8.87
CA ILE A 192 -14.58 14.48 10.21
C ILE A 192 -15.64 14.46 11.31
N GLU A 193 -16.83 15.03 11.07
CA GLU A 193 -17.94 15.08 12.03
C GLU A 193 -18.47 13.69 12.36
N LEU A 194 -18.30 12.71 11.46
CA LEU A 194 -18.61 11.30 11.74
C LEU A 194 -17.73 10.72 12.85
N ILE A 195 -16.56 11.32 13.09
CA ILE A 195 -15.63 10.93 14.15
C ILE A 195 -15.82 11.78 15.40
N ILE A 196 -15.79 13.11 15.27
CA ILE A 196 -15.75 14.05 16.42
C ILE A 196 -17.11 14.61 16.83
N GLY A 197 -18.19 14.26 16.12
CA GLY A 197 -19.54 14.83 16.29
C GLY A 197 -19.73 16.12 15.50
N GLU A 198 -21.00 16.53 15.36
CA GLU A 198 -21.37 17.79 14.71
C GLU A 198 -20.61 18.97 15.34
N GLN A 199 -20.02 19.81 14.50
CA GLN A 199 -19.26 20.97 14.93
C GLN A 199 -20.06 22.24 14.70
N ALA A 200 -19.92 23.21 15.61
CA ALA A 200 -20.49 24.52 15.39
C ALA A 200 -19.84 25.15 14.14
N PRO A 201 -20.63 25.76 13.25
CA PRO A 201 -20.06 26.44 12.09
C PRO A 201 -19.12 27.55 12.58
N PRO A 202 -17.95 27.68 11.95
CA PRO A 202 -16.98 28.67 12.37
C PRO A 202 -17.55 30.08 12.15
N PRO A 203 -17.17 31.10 12.97
CA PRO A 203 -17.68 32.45 12.82
C PRO A 203 -17.45 32.98 11.40
N PRO A 204 -18.44 33.65 10.79
CA PRO A 204 -18.35 34.10 9.41
C PRO A 204 -17.21 35.10 9.28
N LEU A 205 -16.34 34.87 8.29
CA LEU A 205 -15.26 35.78 7.91
C LEU A 205 -15.54 36.33 6.53
N ASP A 206 -14.89 37.45 6.19
CA ASP A 206 -14.91 38.00 4.84
C ASP A 206 -14.39 36.94 3.84
N PRO A 207 -14.94 36.82 2.60
CA PRO A 207 -14.56 35.78 1.63
C PRO A 207 -13.05 35.57 1.43
N THR A 208 -12.25 36.63 1.58
CA THR A 208 -10.79 36.57 1.46
C THR A 208 -10.12 35.95 2.71
N GLU A 209 -10.66 36.23 3.89
CA GLU A 209 -10.20 35.70 5.18
C GLU A 209 -10.68 34.27 5.40
N ALA A 210 -11.93 33.95 5.01
CA ALA A 210 -12.46 32.59 5.01
C ALA A 210 -11.58 31.64 4.17
N ARG A 211 -11.10 32.11 3.02
CA ARG A 211 -10.23 31.33 2.12
C ARG A 211 -8.82 31.09 2.69
N ASN A 212 -8.35 31.96 3.58
CA ASN A 212 -7.03 31.87 4.22
C ASN A 212 -7.06 31.24 5.62
N ARG A 213 -8.24 31.09 6.23
CA ARG A 213 -8.41 30.63 7.61
C ARG A 213 -7.72 29.30 7.90
N PHE A 214 -7.77 28.35 6.97
CA PHE A 214 -7.13 27.04 7.15
C PHE A 214 -5.62 27.17 7.41
N GLY A 215 -4.92 28.07 6.71
CA GLY A 215 -3.47 28.24 6.84
C GLY A 215 -3.01 29.14 8.02
N TYR A 216 -3.94 29.83 8.68
CA TYR A 216 -3.63 30.59 9.90
C TYR A 216 -3.92 29.79 11.18
N VAL A 217 -4.74 28.74 11.09
CA VAL A 217 -5.17 27.92 12.23
C VAL A 217 -4.32 26.64 12.37
N PHE A 218 -3.81 26.08 11.26
CA PHE A 218 -3.03 24.84 11.22
C PHE A 218 -1.73 25.02 10.44
#